data_AF-A0A7C4PVR5-F1
#
_entry.id   AF-A0A7C4PVR5-F1
#
_cell.length_a   1.000
_cell.length_b   1.000
_cell.length_c   1.000
_cell.angle_alpha   90.00
_cell.angle_beta   90.00
_cell.angle_gamma   90.00
#
_symmetry.space_group_name_H-M   'P 1'
#
loop_
_entity.id
_entity.type
_entity.pdbx_description
1 polymer ?
#
loop_
_entity_poly.entity_id
_entity_poly.type
_entity_poly.pdbx_seq_one_letter_code
_entity_poly.pdbx_strand_id
1 'polypeptide(L)'
;MLRPKEVCEKLGISYATLREYVKRGWIKPVVLESGRWRFREEDVERLAGIIKPRKVMLYARVSSSTQRDDLERQVKVLEEWARSNNVADYEIVTDVGSGLNEDRKGFKKILKLAVERKISKIIVAYPDRLTRFGFKTVKELLGTFGVEVVALNQEDKDPREELVEDLITIISHFAGKLYGMRSHKYREVVEGARKLVEDP
;
A
#
# COMPACT_ATOMS: atom_id res chain seq x y z
N MET A 1 24.13 -15.15 -11.02
CA MET A 1 23.29 -16.10 -11.79
C MET A 1 22.99 -17.32 -10.92
N LEU A 2 21.72 -17.72 -10.83
CA LEU A 2 21.22 -18.78 -9.96
C LEU A 2 21.23 -20.15 -10.65
N ARG A 3 21.48 -21.21 -9.88
CA ARG A 3 21.32 -22.61 -10.29
C ARG A 3 19.84 -22.99 -10.30
N PRO A 4 19.42 -23.98 -11.11
CA PRO A 4 18.05 -24.46 -11.11
C PRO A 4 17.52 -24.85 -9.72
N LYS A 5 18.35 -25.46 -8.86
CA LYS A 5 17.98 -25.81 -7.48
C LYS A 5 17.67 -24.57 -6.64
N GLU A 6 18.53 -23.55 -6.70
CA GLU A 6 18.34 -22.28 -5.99
C GLU A 6 17.09 -21.55 -6.49
N VAL A 7 16.79 -21.62 -7.79
CA VAL A 7 15.55 -21.09 -8.37
C VAL A 7 14.32 -21.82 -7.83
N CYS A 8 14.36 -23.15 -7.77
CA CYS A 8 13.28 -23.96 -7.20
C CYS A 8 13.03 -23.60 -5.72
N GLU A 9 14.09 -23.46 -4.92
CA GLU A 9 14.02 -23.04 -3.52
C GLU A 9 13.46 -21.61 -3.36
N LYS A 10 13.96 -20.64 -4.15
CA LYS A 10 13.51 -19.23 -4.09
C LYS A 10 12.03 -19.09 -4.48
N LEU A 11 11.60 -19.86 -5.48
CA LEU A 11 10.23 -19.84 -6.00
C LEU A 11 9.26 -20.77 -5.25
N GLY A 12 9.76 -21.75 -4.49
CA GLY A 12 8.94 -22.77 -3.84
C GLY A 12 8.29 -23.74 -4.83
N ILE A 13 8.96 -24.05 -5.95
CA ILE A 13 8.42 -24.89 -7.03
C ILE A 13 9.28 -26.14 -7.24
N SER A 14 8.68 -27.18 -7.84
CA SER A 14 9.43 -28.38 -8.23
C SER A 14 10.34 -28.12 -9.44
N TYR A 15 11.37 -28.96 -9.60
CA TYR A 15 12.22 -28.93 -10.80
C TYR A 15 11.45 -29.22 -12.09
N ALA A 16 10.38 -30.03 -12.01
CA ALA A 16 9.49 -30.30 -13.15
C ALA A 16 8.73 -29.03 -13.56
N THR A 17 8.20 -28.28 -12.59
CA THR A 17 7.54 -26.99 -12.81
C THR A 17 8.48 -25.97 -13.43
N LEU A 18 9.73 -25.88 -12.93
CA LEU A 18 10.74 -25.00 -13.52
C LEU A 18 11.04 -25.36 -14.99
N ARG A 19 11.14 -26.65 -15.33
CA ARG A 19 11.32 -27.10 -16.72
C ARG A 19 10.13 -26.73 -17.61
N GLU A 20 8.91 -26.86 -17.10
CA GLU A 20 7.71 -26.45 -17.84
C GLU A 20 7.68 -24.94 -18.09
N TYR A 21 8.10 -24.13 -17.12
CA TYR A 21 8.20 -22.67 -17.30
C TYR A 21 9.24 -22.26 -18.33
N VAL A 22 10.36 -22.98 -18.40
CA VAL A 22 11.35 -22.81 -19.47
C VAL A 22 10.75 -23.19 -20.82
N LYS A 23 10.06 -24.34 -20.90
CA LYS A 23 9.41 -24.81 -22.14
C LYS A 23 8.34 -23.84 -22.66
N ARG A 24 7.55 -23.25 -21.75
CA ARG A 24 6.55 -22.22 -22.05
C ARG A 24 7.14 -20.83 -22.31
N GLY A 25 8.44 -20.65 -22.12
CA GLY A 25 9.14 -19.38 -22.36
C GLY A 25 8.93 -18.32 -21.28
N TRP A 26 8.35 -18.68 -20.12
CA TRP A 26 8.12 -17.75 -19.01
C TRP A 26 9.44 -17.28 -18.36
N ILE A 27 10.45 -18.15 -18.38
CA ILE A 27 11.82 -17.83 -17.97
C ILE A 27 12.81 -18.46 -18.94
N LYS A 28 13.85 -17.72 -19.33
CA LYS A 28 14.89 -18.22 -20.24
C LYS A 28 16.18 -18.51 -19.48
N PRO A 29 16.69 -19.75 -19.50
CA PRO A 29 18.00 -20.04 -18.94
C PRO A 29 19.11 -19.54 -19.87
N VAL A 30 20.20 -19.08 -19.27
CA VAL A 30 21.51 -19.01 -19.92
C VAL A 30 22.09 -20.43 -19.89
N VAL A 31 22.35 -20.99 -21.07
CA VAL A 31 22.98 -22.31 -21.20
C VAL A 31 24.49 -22.11 -21.26
N LEU A 32 25.21 -22.67 -20.29
CA LEU A 32 26.68 -22.65 -20.29
C LEU A 32 27.22 -23.62 -21.35
N GLU A 33 28.50 -23.48 -21.72
CA GLU A 33 29.20 -24.42 -22.62
C GLU A 33 29.11 -25.89 -22.13
N SER A 34 29.01 -26.08 -20.81
CA SER A 34 28.79 -27.39 -20.18
C SER A 34 27.35 -27.95 -20.33
N GLY A 35 26.46 -27.27 -21.04
CA GLY A 35 25.04 -27.62 -21.17
C GLY A 35 24.17 -27.34 -19.93
N ARG A 36 24.77 -26.84 -18.84
CA ARG A 36 24.07 -26.56 -17.58
C ARG A 36 23.31 -25.23 -17.66
N TRP A 37 22.10 -25.21 -17.10
CA TRP A 37 21.28 -24.00 -17.00
C TRP A 37 21.73 -23.08 -15.85
N ARG A 38 21.66 -21.77 -16.14
CA ARG A 38 21.79 -20.67 -15.18
C ARG A 38 20.69 -19.66 -15.42
N PHE A 39 20.20 -19.02 -14.37
CA PHE A 39 19.14 -18.01 -14.47
C PHE A 39 19.64 -16.67 -13.95
N ARG A 40 19.29 -15.57 -14.62
CA ARG A 40 19.52 -14.24 -14.06
C ARG A 40 18.57 -14.03 -12.89
N GLU A 41 19.04 -13.31 -11.88
CA GLU A 41 18.28 -13.09 -10.66
C GLU A 41 17.01 -12.27 -10.93
N GLU A 42 17.12 -11.25 -11.77
CA GLU A 42 15.99 -10.42 -12.24
C GLU A 42 14.89 -11.25 -12.93
N ASP A 43 15.27 -12.22 -13.77
CA ASP A 43 14.32 -13.10 -14.46
C ASP A 43 13.57 -14.00 -13.48
N VAL A 44 14.25 -14.46 -12.42
CA VAL A 44 13.68 -15.30 -11.37
C VAL A 44 12.75 -14.48 -10.48
N GLU A 45 13.09 -13.24 -10.16
CA GLU A 45 12.25 -12.34 -9.37
C GLU A 45 11.00 -11.90 -10.13
N ARG A 46 11.13 -11.63 -11.43
CA ARG A 46 10.00 -11.39 -12.31
C ARG A 46 9.05 -12.58 -12.32
N LEU A 47 9.60 -13.80 -12.44
CA LEU A 47 8.82 -15.03 -12.42
C LEU A 47 8.20 -15.30 -11.04
N ALA A 48 8.90 -15.00 -9.94
CA ALA A 48 8.37 -15.11 -8.58
C ALA A 48 7.09 -14.30 -8.38
N GLY A 49 7.05 -13.07 -8.93
CA GLY A 49 5.88 -12.21 -8.91
C GLY A 49 4.72 -12.68 -9.80
N ILE A 50 4.93 -13.69 -10.65
CA ILE A 50 3.90 -14.30 -11.51
C ILE A 50 3.39 -15.62 -10.91
N ILE A 51 4.28 -16.42 -10.30
CA ILE A 51 3.95 -17.79 -9.86
C ILE A 51 3.32 -17.83 -8.47
N LYS A 52 3.73 -16.97 -7.54
CA LYS A 52 3.20 -17.05 -6.17
C LYS A 52 1.78 -16.50 -6.14
N PRO A 53 0.82 -17.16 -5.45
CA PRO A 53 -0.44 -16.52 -5.11
C PRO A 53 -0.11 -15.25 -4.33
N ARG A 54 -0.43 -14.12 -4.94
CA ARG A 54 -0.17 -12.79 -4.37
C ARG A 54 -1.41 -12.38 -3.63
N LYS A 55 -1.29 -12.24 -2.32
CA LYS A 55 -2.38 -11.93 -1.41
C LYS A 55 -3.04 -10.58 -1.75
N VAL A 56 -4.33 -10.45 -1.48
CA VAL A 56 -5.03 -9.16 -1.52
C VAL A 56 -4.95 -8.47 -0.16
N MET A 57 -4.62 -7.19 -0.13
CA MET A 57 -4.62 -6.40 1.10
C MET A 57 -5.92 -5.60 1.19
N LEU A 58 -6.65 -5.76 2.29
CA LEU A 58 -7.79 -4.90 2.65
C LEU A 58 -7.28 -3.88 3.64
N TYR A 59 -7.33 -2.59 3.29
CA TYR A 59 -6.79 -1.52 4.12
C TYR A 59 -7.87 -0.54 4.58
N ALA A 60 -7.96 -0.34 5.89
CA ALA A 60 -8.88 0.61 6.51
C ALA A 60 -8.15 1.53 7.48
N ARG A 61 -8.65 2.77 7.60
CA ARG A 61 -8.00 3.79 8.43
C ARG A 61 -9.01 4.79 8.99
N VAL A 62 -8.76 5.22 10.21
CA VAL A 62 -9.40 6.36 10.85
C VAL A 62 -8.34 7.30 11.45
N SER A 63 -8.65 8.57 11.67
CA SER A 63 -7.68 9.52 12.23
C SER A 63 -7.50 9.35 13.74
N SER A 64 -8.54 8.94 14.45
CA SER A 64 -8.57 8.81 15.91
C SER A 64 -9.12 7.48 16.38
N SER A 65 -8.68 7.03 17.57
CA SER A 65 -9.19 5.82 18.22
C SER A 65 -10.66 5.93 18.64
N THR A 66 -11.17 7.15 18.77
CA THR A 66 -12.60 7.40 19.06
C THR A 66 -13.50 6.98 17.89
N GLN A 67 -12.96 6.85 16.68
CA GLN A 67 -13.68 6.47 15.47
C GLN A 67 -13.65 4.95 15.22
N ARG A 68 -13.51 4.14 16.28
CA ARG A 68 -13.39 2.68 16.17
C ARG A 68 -14.56 2.03 15.43
N ASP A 69 -15.78 2.51 15.65
CA ASP A 69 -16.99 1.99 15.00
C ASP A 69 -16.94 2.20 13.47
N ASP A 70 -16.39 3.34 13.02
CA ASP A 70 -16.19 3.61 11.60
C ASP A 70 -15.12 2.69 11.01
N LEU A 71 -14.01 2.46 11.74
CA LEU A 71 -12.97 1.52 11.32
C LEU A 71 -13.55 0.10 11.13
N GLU A 72 -14.37 -0.36 12.07
CA GLU A 72 -15.04 -1.67 11.96
C GLU A 72 -16.02 -1.72 10.79
N ARG A 73 -16.73 -0.62 10.51
CA ARG A 73 -17.61 -0.51 9.35
C ARG A 73 -16.84 -0.57 8.04
N GLN A 74 -15.71 0.13 7.93
CA GLN A 74 -14.83 0.06 6.77
C GLN A 74 -14.32 -1.36 6.54
N VAL A 75 -13.87 -2.04 7.59
CA VAL A 75 -13.39 -3.43 7.49
C VAL A 75 -14.51 -4.35 6.97
N LYS A 76 -15.73 -4.24 7.50
CA LYS A 76 -16.87 -5.04 7.02
C LYS A 76 -17.15 -4.84 5.53
N VAL A 77 -17.16 -3.58 5.05
CA VAL A 77 -17.35 -3.26 3.63
C VAL A 77 -16.26 -3.90 2.76
N LEU A 78 -15.01 -3.89 3.21
CA LEU A 78 -13.89 -4.50 2.48
C LEU A 78 -13.99 -6.04 2.45
N GLU A 79 -14.40 -6.65 3.56
CA GLU A 79 -14.61 -8.10 3.63
C GLU A 79 -15.80 -8.56 2.77
N GLU A 80 -16.89 -7.79 2.75
CA GLU A 80 -18.02 -8.03 1.86
C GLU A 80 -17.58 -7.98 0.40
N TRP A 81 -16.79 -6.97 0.01
CA TRP A 81 -16.19 -6.92 -1.31
C TRP A 81 -15.34 -8.17 -1.62
N ALA A 82 -14.52 -8.63 -0.67
CA ALA A 82 -13.69 -9.81 -0.86
C ALA A 82 -14.55 -11.07 -1.08
N ARG A 83 -15.62 -11.25 -0.30
CA ARG A 83 -16.57 -12.36 -0.46
C ARG A 83 -17.27 -12.31 -1.81
N SER A 84 -17.81 -11.14 -2.21
CA SER A 84 -18.51 -10.96 -3.49
C SER A 84 -17.61 -11.20 -4.71
N ASN A 85 -16.29 -11.01 -4.57
CA ASN A 85 -15.32 -11.22 -5.64
C ASN A 85 -14.59 -12.58 -5.55
N ASN A 86 -15.04 -13.50 -4.68
CA ASN A 86 -14.40 -14.81 -4.45
C ASN A 86 -12.90 -14.71 -4.10
N VAL A 87 -12.50 -13.64 -3.40
CA VAL A 87 -11.14 -13.45 -2.92
C VAL A 87 -10.98 -14.17 -1.58
N ALA A 88 -10.35 -15.34 -1.59
CA ALA A 88 -10.13 -16.14 -0.38
C ALA A 88 -8.81 -15.82 0.34
N ASP A 89 -7.75 -15.47 -0.40
CA ASP A 89 -6.43 -15.13 0.17
C ASP A 89 -6.29 -13.61 0.30
N TYR A 90 -6.80 -13.08 1.42
CA TYR A 90 -6.65 -11.68 1.78
C TYR A 90 -6.14 -11.49 3.21
N GLU A 91 -5.62 -10.30 3.49
CA GLU A 91 -5.23 -9.88 4.83
C GLU A 91 -5.73 -8.46 5.10
N ILE A 92 -6.32 -8.28 6.28
CA ILE A 92 -6.82 -6.99 6.74
C ILE A 92 -5.70 -6.28 7.47
N VAL A 93 -5.47 -5.02 7.10
CA VAL A 93 -4.53 -4.13 7.78
C VAL A 93 -5.27 -2.86 8.14
N THR A 94 -5.13 -2.43 9.38
CA THR A 94 -5.75 -1.22 9.89
C THR A 94 -4.70 -0.28 10.45
N ASP A 95 -4.96 1.02 10.37
CA ASP A 95 -4.20 2.04 11.09
C ASP A 95 -5.14 3.03 11.78
N VAL A 96 -4.67 3.55 12.91
CA VAL A 96 -5.26 4.72 13.58
C VAL A 96 -4.25 5.85 13.47
N GLY A 97 -4.62 6.91 12.75
CA GLY A 97 -3.80 8.08 12.50
C GLY A 97 -4.18 8.79 11.20
N SER A 98 -3.80 10.07 11.10
CA SER A 98 -4.05 10.92 9.92
C SER A 98 -3.51 10.31 8.62
N GLY A 99 -4.21 10.58 7.52
CA GLY A 99 -3.76 10.24 6.16
C GLY A 99 -2.50 10.98 5.73
N LEU A 100 -2.12 12.06 6.42
CA LEU A 100 -0.85 12.79 6.24
C LEU A 100 0.35 12.07 6.85
N ASN A 101 0.13 11.15 7.79
CA ASN A 101 1.21 10.45 8.48
C ASN A 101 1.76 9.32 7.60
N GLU A 102 2.95 9.51 7.02
CA GLU A 102 3.62 8.49 6.19
C GLU A 102 4.25 7.35 7.02
N ASP A 103 4.36 7.52 8.34
CA ASP A 103 4.96 6.56 9.26
C ASP A 103 3.99 5.51 9.84
N ARG A 104 2.74 5.52 9.39
CA ARG A 104 1.71 4.54 9.73
C ARG A 104 2.21 3.09 9.54
N LYS A 105 2.06 2.26 10.57
CA LYS A 105 2.66 0.92 10.63
C LYS A 105 2.03 -0.02 9.60
N GLY A 106 0.71 0.01 9.45
CA GLY A 106 -0.02 -0.78 8.47
C GLY A 106 0.32 -0.36 7.04
N PHE A 107 0.32 0.94 6.77
CA PHE A 107 0.74 1.49 5.47
C PHE A 107 2.17 1.07 5.09
N LYS A 108 3.15 1.23 5.99
CA LYS A 108 4.53 0.77 5.76
C LYS A 108 4.64 -0.73 5.51
N LYS A 109 3.85 -1.54 6.23
CA LYS A 109 3.78 -2.99 6.01
C LYS A 109 3.28 -3.30 4.59
N ILE A 110 2.23 -2.62 4.12
CA ILE A 110 1.71 -2.79 2.75
C ILE A 110 2.77 -2.43 1.71
N LEU A 111 3.45 -1.28 1.86
CA LEU A 111 4.51 -0.86 0.93
C LEU A 111 5.65 -1.89 0.88
N LYS A 112 6.09 -2.41 2.03
CA LYS A 112 7.11 -3.46 2.09
C LYS A 112 6.67 -4.73 1.33
N LEU A 113 5.44 -5.19 1.57
CA LEU A 113 4.91 -6.38 0.89
C LEU A 113 4.73 -6.17 -0.62
N ALA A 114 4.42 -4.94 -1.05
CA ALA A 114 4.34 -4.58 -2.46
C ALA A 114 5.71 -4.69 -3.15
N VAL A 115 6.75 -4.10 -2.55
CA VAL A 115 8.13 -4.17 -3.06
C VAL A 115 8.63 -5.62 -3.12
N GLU A 116 8.31 -6.43 -2.09
CA GLU A 116 8.60 -7.86 -2.05
C GLU A 116 7.75 -8.70 -3.02
N ARG A 117 6.86 -8.07 -3.82
CA ARG A 117 5.93 -8.70 -4.77
C ARG A 117 5.04 -9.78 -4.14
N LYS A 118 4.70 -9.63 -2.86
CA LYS A 118 3.89 -10.59 -2.09
C LYS A 118 2.38 -10.33 -2.19
N ILE A 119 1.99 -9.13 -2.61
CA ILE A 119 0.58 -8.73 -2.71
C ILE A 119 0.22 -8.33 -4.13
N SER A 120 -1.00 -8.57 -4.58
CA SER A 120 -1.44 -8.29 -5.96
C SER A 120 -2.39 -7.09 -6.03
N LYS A 121 -3.19 -6.89 -4.98
CA LYS A 121 -4.13 -5.78 -4.90
C LYS A 121 -4.13 -5.15 -3.52
N ILE A 122 -4.45 -3.87 -3.46
CA ILE A 122 -4.77 -3.13 -2.25
C ILE A 122 -6.17 -2.56 -2.45
N ILE A 123 -7.08 -2.90 -1.56
CA ILE A 123 -8.48 -2.46 -1.58
C ILE A 123 -8.69 -1.52 -0.41
N VAL A 124 -9.21 -0.33 -0.70
CA VAL A 124 -9.58 0.69 0.28
C VAL A 124 -11.02 1.12 0.05
N ALA A 125 -11.70 1.57 1.10
CA ALA A 125 -13.08 2.05 0.97
C ALA A 125 -13.13 3.32 0.09
N TYR A 126 -12.20 4.24 0.31
CA TYR A 126 -12.08 5.54 -0.35
C TYR A 126 -10.59 5.89 -0.57
N PRO A 127 -10.23 6.78 -1.51
CA PRO A 127 -8.83 7.15 -1.80
C PRO A 127 -8.05 7.72 -0.60
N ASP A 128 -8.66 8.65 0.14
CA ASP A 128 -8.14 9.31 1.34
C ASP A 128 -7.77 8.36 2.50
N ARG A 129 -8.38 7.16 2.55
CA ARG A 129 -8.05 6.13 3.54
C ARG A 129 -6.64 5.63 3.35
N LEU A 130 -6.15 5.56 2.10
CA LEU A 130 -4.78 5.17 1.81
C LEU A 130 -3.80 6.30 2.16
N THR A 131 -4.06 7.50 1.67
CA THR A 131 -3.22 8.68 1.88
C THR A 131 -4.01 9.96 1.63
N ARG A 132 -3.76 11.01 2.42
CA ARG A 132 -4.42 12.32 2.23
C ARG A 132 -4.01 12.99 0.91
N PHE A 133 -2.76 12.82 0.51
CA PHE A 133 -2.22 13.36 -0.75
C PHE A 133 -1.44 12.31 -1.51
N GLY A 134 -1.27 12.51 -2.82
CA GLY A 134 -0.42 11.65 -3.64
C GLY A 134 -1.01 10.27 -3.95
N PHE A 135 -2.32 10.07 -3.78
CA PHE A 135 -2.97 8.79 -4.08
C PHE A 135 -2.66 8.29 -5.50
N LYS A 136 -2.74 9.17 -6.50
CA LYS A 136 -2.42 8.83 -7.89
C LYS A 136 -0.96 8.40 -8.05
N THR A 137 -0.03 9.14 -7.45
CA THR A 137 1.41 8.82 -7.47
C THR A 137 1.69 7.47 -6.81
N VAL A 138 1.09 7.21 -5.64
CA VAL A 138 1.23 5.93 -4.93
C VAL A 138 0.65 4.78 -5.76
N LYS A 139 -0.53 4.98 -6.36
CA LYS A 139 -1.16 4.00 -7.26
C LYS A 139 -0.29 3.68 -8.47
N GLU A 140 0.26 4.68 -9.15
CA GLU A 140 1.16 4.51 -10.29
C GLU A 140 2.44 3.77 -9.89
N LEU A 141 3.07 4.17 -8.78
CA LEU A 141 4.27 3.53 -8.25
C LEU A 141 4.03 2.05 -7.92
N LEU A 142 2.95 1.75 -7.20
CA LEU A 142 2.59 0.38 -6.83
C LEU A 142 2.25 -0.48 -8.05
N GLY A 143 1.70 0.13 -9.11
CA GLY A 143 1.50 -0.52 -10.40
C GLY A 143 2.79 -1.07 -11.01
N THR A 144 3.93 -0.40 -10.84
CA THR A 144 5.23 -0.90 -11.35
C THR A 144 5.69 -2.19 -10.66
N PHE A 145 5.23 -2.44 -9.44
CA PHE A 145 5.44 -3.69 -8.71
C PHE A 145 4.37 -4.74 -9.01
N GLY A 146 3.42 -4.44 -9.91
CA GLY A 146 2.28 -5.30 -10.23
C GLY A 146 1.26 -5.36 -9.11
N VAL A 147 1.08 -4.26 -8.38
CA VAL A 147 0.04 -4.11 -7.35
C VAL A 147 -1.05 -3.17 -7.86
N GLU A 148 -2.28 -3.66 -7.96
CA GLU A 148 -3.44 -2.84 -8.32
C GLU A 148 -4.04 -2.18 -7.07
N VAL A 149 -4.18 -0.86 -7.06
CA VAL A 149 -4.86 -0.13 -5.99
C VAL A 149 -6.29 0.21 -6.42
N VAL A 150 -7.27 -0.27 -5.67
CA VAL A 150 -8.70 -0.10 -5.93
C VAL A 150 -9.36 0.60 -4.75
N ALA A 151 -10.01 1.73 -5.02
CA ALA A 151 -10.92 2.37 -4.08
C ALA A 151 -12.36 1.98 -4.46
N LEU A 152 -13.12 1.45 -3.50
CA LEU A 152 -14.49 0.97 -3.75
C LEU A 152 -15.46 2.10 -4.08
N ASN A 153 -15.26 3.26 -3.47
CA ASN A 153 -15.95 4.49 -3.77
C ASN A 153 -14.94 5.57 -4.17
N GLN A 154 -15.33 6.47 -5.07
CA GLN A 154 -14.48 7.57 -5.56
C GLN A 154 -14.72 8.89 -4.80
N GLU A 155 -15.88 9.05 -4.17
CA GLU A 155 -16.18 10.23 -3.36
C GLU A 155 -15.65 10.00 -1.94
N ASP A 156 -14.73 10.85 -1.51
CA ASP A 156 -14.21 10.82 -0.14
C ASP A 156 -15.35 11.02 0.85
N LYS A 157 -15.38 10.18 1.88
CA LYS A 157 -16.31 10.31 3.00
C LYS A 157 -15.54 10.59 4.28
N ASP A 158 -14.80 11.69 4.26
CA ASP A 158 -14.08 12.16 5.44
C ASP A 158 -15.04 12.71 6.49
N PRO A 159 -14.87 12.32 7.76
CA PRO A 159 -15.39 13.11 8.87
C PRO A 159 -14.85 14.55 8.77
N ARG A 160 -15.72 15.56 8.89
CA ARG A 160 -15.30 16.99 8.91
C ARG A 160 -14.16 17.25 9.88
N GLU A 161 -14.21 16.58 11.04
CA GLU A 161 -13.17 16.64 12.07
C GLU A 161 -11.80 16.26 11.52
N GLU A 162 -11.72 15.20 10.71
CA GLU A 162 -10.46 14.73 10.11
C GLU A 162 -9.89 15.77 9.12
N LEU A 163 -10.75 16.38 8.29
CA LEU A 163 -10.35 17.44 7.37
C LEU A 163 -9.83 18.68 8.11
N VAL A 164 -10.50 19.06 9.20
CA VAL A 164 -10.09 20.19 10.05
C VAL A 164 -8.72 19.91 10.68
N GLU A 165 -8.55 18.74 11.30
CA GLU A 165 -7.27 18.36 11.92
C GLU A 165 -6.11 18.33 10.92
N ASP A 166 -6.34 17.76 9.73
CA ASP A 166 -5.35 17.69 8.66
C ASP A 166 -4.98 19.09 8.14
N LEU A 167 -5.97 19.97 7.93
CA LEU A 167 -5.73 21.35 7.53
C LEU A 167 -4.91 22.13 8.57
N ILE A 168 -5.28 22.02 9.85
CA ILE A 168 -4.52 22.65 10.95
C ILE A 168 -3.09 22.11 11.01
N THR A 169 -2.91 20.80 10.78
CA THR A 169 -1.58 20.18 10.74
C THR A 169 -0.72 20.78 9.62
N ILE A 170 -1.30 20.96 8.42
CA ILE A 170 -0.62 21.59 7.28
C ILE A 170 -0.26 23.05 7.60
N ILE A 171 -1.22 23.85 8.07
CA ILE A 171 -1.01 25.26 8.42
C ILE A 171 0.10 25.39 9.48
N SER A 172 0.04 24.57 10.53
CA SER A 172 1.06 24.54 11.58
C SER A 172 2.45 24.23 11.03
N HIS A 173 2.58 23.22 10.16
CA HIS A 173 3.84 22.86 9.52
C HIS A 173 4.45 24.04 8.74
N PHE A 174 3.65 24.70 7.90
CA PHE A 174 4.10 25.85 7.10
C PHE A 174 4.40 27.07 7.97
N ALA A 175 3.54 27.40 8.94
CA ALA A 175 3.76 28.52 9.86
C ALA A 175 5.05 28.32 10.68
N GLY A 176 5.32 27.08 11.12
CA GLY A 176 6.56 26.74 11.84
C GLY A 176 7.81 26.96 10.99
N LYS A 177 7.76 26.67 9.69
CA LYS A 177 8.87 26.93 8.75
C LYS A 177 9.03 28.42 8.42
N LEU A 178 7.92 29.16 8.26
CA LEU A 178 7.94 30.57 7.88
C LEU A 178 8.34 31.49 9.04
N TYR A 179 7.87 31.21 10.25
CA TYR A 179 7.98 32.12 11.40
C TYR A 179 8.76 31.54 12.58
N GLY A 180 9.01 30.23 12.60
CA GLY A 180 9.58 29.52 13.75
C GLY A 180 8.51 29.13 14.77
N MET A 181 8.60 27.89 15.29
CA MET A 181 7.59 27.26 16.16
C MET A 181 7.30 28.01 17.48
N ARG A 182 8.20 28.88 17.94
CA ARG A 182 8.04 29.64 19.20
C ARG A 182 7.58 31.09 18.98
N SER A 183 7.47 31.53 17.72
CA SER A 183 7.12 32.92 17.42
C SER A 183 5.69 33.26 17.80
N HIS A 184 5.43 34.54 18.06
CA HIS A 184 4.06 35.04 18.24
C HIS A 184 3.23 34.82 16.98
N LYS A 185 3.82 35.10 15.81
CA LYS A 185 3.16 34.99 14.51
C LYS A 185 2.74 33.56 14.17
N TYR A 186 3.52 32.56 14.57
CA TYR A 186 3.09 31.15 14.48
C TYR A 186 1.80 30.89 15.27
N ARG A 187 1.74 31.33 16.53
CA ARG A 187 0.56 31.14 17.38
C ARG A 187 -0.67 31.81 16.79
N GLU A 188 -0.53 33.06 16.36
CA GLU A 188 -1.61 33.84 15.77
C GLU A 188 -2.21 33.17 14.51
N VAL A 189 -1.37 32.66 13.62
CA VAL A 189 -1.82 31.96 12.39
C VAL A 189 -2.54 30.66 12.73
N VAL A 190 -1.97 29.84 13.62
CA VAL A 190 -2.56 28.54 13.96
C VAL A 190 -3.87 28.69 14.74
N GLU A 191 -3.92 29.60 15.72
CA GLU A 191 -5.15 29.88 16.47
C GLU A 191 -6.22 30.55 15.61
N GLY A 192 -5.82 31.49 14.75
CA GLY A 192 -6.72 32.12 13.80
C GLY A 192 -7.33 31.09 12.84
N ALA A 193 -6.51 30.19 12.31
CA ALA A 193 -6.99 29.10 11.47
C ALA A 193 -7.97 28.19 12.22
N ARG A 194 -7.65 27.76 13.46
CA ARG A 194 -8.55 26.93 14.28
C ARG A 194 -9.92 27.57 14.46
N LYS A 195 -9.97 28.84 14.87
CA LYS A 195 -11.22 29.57 15.06
C LYS A 195 -12.09 29.61 13.80
N LEU A 196 -11.47 29.80 12.64
CA LEU A 196 -12.19 29.91 11.37
C LEU A 196 -12.77 28.57 10.86
N VAL A 197 -12.15 27.44 11.22
CA VAL A 197 -12.54 26.13 10.68
C VAL A 197 -13.39 25.31 11.66
N GLU A 198 -13.23 25.56 12.96
CA GLU A 198 -14.02 24.93 14.04
C GLU A 198 -15.40 25.61 14.22
N ASP A 199 -15.57 26.88 13.83
CA ASP A 199 -16.86 27.60 13.88
C ASP A 199 -17.59 27.45 12.52
N PRO A 200 -18.74 26.75 12.44
CA PRO A 200 -19.46 26.48 11.18
C PRO A 200 -20.06 27.71 10.48
#